data_AF-A0AAX1KPB2-F1
#
_entry.id   AF-A0AAX1KPB2-F1
#
_cell.length_a   1.000
_cell.length_b   1.000
_cell.length_c   1.000
_cell.angle_alpha   90.00
_cell.angle_beta   90.00
_cell.angle_gamma   90.00
#
_symmetry.space_group_name_H-M   'P 1'
#
loop_
_entity.id
_entity.type
_entity.pdbx_description
1 polymer ?
#
loop_
_entity_poly.entity_id
_entity_poly.type
_entity_poly.pdbx_seq_one_letter_code
_entity_poly.pdbx_strand_id
1 'polypeptide(L)'
;MYYKRHTGKLLPQKTAEQPNWVQWTHHSEGKTHCEECLRLDGCWFQEEKAPPCPHHPFCHCTLDLIPYAVVFGNVSVYSDYGKFDPYLFNTTGLQTHNKEKLFKEWGYTVDDARWLQAEIERQGRERYLSGQYELGKLNMFGQRINIRVTIPRKDGFGDISFVTGWMVKPNGQIKLNTPYGGK
;
A
#
# COMPACT_ATOMS: atom_id res chain seq x y z
N MET A 1 -7.67 59.09 -13.33
CA MET A 1 -7.63 57.73 -13.91
C MET A 1 -7.24 56.76 -12.80
N TYR A 2 -8.14 55.84 -12.46
CA TYR A 2 -7.99 54.93 -11.32
C TYR A 2 -7.01 53.80 -11.65
N TYR A 3 -5.97 53.65 -10.83
CA TYR A 3 -5.08 52.48 -10.84
C TYR A 3 -5.85 51.27 -10.27
N LYS A 4 -6.13 50.26 -11.09
CA LYS A 4 -6.50 48.93 -10.61
C LYS A 4 -5.23 48.16 -10.23
N ARG A 5 -5.00 48.03 -8.92
CA ARG A 5 -4.06 47.06 -8.36
C ARG A 5 -4.58 45.66 -8.69
N HIS A 6 -3.92 44.96 -9.62
CA HIS A 6 -4.06 43.51 -9.72
C HIS A 6 -3.31 42.89 -8.55
N THR A 7 -4.05 42.49 -7.52
CA THR A 7 -3.57 41.51 -6.54
C THR A 7 -3.37 40.19 -7.27
N GLY A 8 -2.15 39.97 -7.75
CA GLY A 8 -1.72 38.64 -8.18
C GLY A 8 -1.94 37.69 -7.01
N LYS A 9 -2.79 36.68 -7.20
CA LYS A 9 -2.80 35.52 -6.32
C LYS A 9 -1.39 34.96 -6.34
N LEU A 10 -0.69 35.05 -5.22
CA LEU A 10 0.52 34.29 -4.97
C LEU A 10 0.10 32.82 -5.04
N LEU A 11 0.32 32.20 -6.20
CA LEU A 11 0.33 30.75 -6.30
C LEU A 11 1.45 30.28 -5.36
N PRO A 12 1.17 29.38 -4.40
CA PRO A 12 2.22 28.80 -3.59
C PRO A 12 3.27 28.20 -4.51
N GLN A 13 4.51 28.69 -4.39
CA GLN A 13 5.65 28.09 -5.06
C GLN A 13 5.69 26.61 -4.71
N LYS A 14 5.89 25.77 -5.73
CA LYS A 14 5.98 24.31 -5.65
C LYS A 14 7.12 23.92 -4.69
N THR A 15 6.82 23.84 -3.40
CA THR A 15 7.72 23.27 -2.39
C THR A 15 7.83 21.78 -2.68
N ALA A 16 9.05 21.26 -2.87
CA ALA A 16 9.40 19.84 -3.12
C ALA A 16 8.22 18.99 -3.62
N GLU A 17 8.04 18.93 -4.94
CA GLU A 17 6.83 18.45 -5.63
C GLU A 17 6.18 17.27 -4.89
N GLN A 18 5.03 17.53 -4.24
CA GLN A 18 4.20 16.47 -3.70
C GLN A 18 3.93 15.48 -4.84
N PRO A 19 4.03 14.16 -4.60
CA PRO A 19 3.91 13.18 -5.66
C PRO A 19 2.53 13.28 -6.30
N ASN A 20 2.49 13.17 -7.63
CA ASN A 20 1.22 13.02 -8.34
C ASN A 20 0.61 11.67 -7.97
N TRP A 21 -0.69 11.70 -7.67
CA TRP A 21 -1.47 10.50 -7.45
C TRP A 21 -2.53 10.38 -8.53
N VAL A 22 -2.84 9.13 -8.87
CA VAL A 22 -3.86 8.77 -9.84
C VAL A 22 -4.84 7.80 -9.22
N GLN A 23 -6.12 7.97 -9.55
CA GLN A 23 -7.14 6.94 -9.40
C GLN A 23 -7.23 6.17 -10.72
N TRP A 24 -7.24 4.85 -10.62
CA TRP A 24 -7.58 3.99 -11.73
C TRP A 24 -9.10 3.99 -11.94
N THR A 25 -9.55 4.34 -13.13
CA THR A 25 -10.98 4.40 -13.46
C THR A 25 -11.29 3.43 -14.60
N HIS A 26 -12.15 2.46 -14.35
CA HIS A 26 -12.63 1.51 -15.37
C HIS A 26 -13.89 2.06 -16.05
N HIS A 27 -13.82 2.25 -17.37
CA HIS A 27 -14.98 2.65 -18.18
C HIS A 27 -15.72 1.40 -18.69
N SER A 28 -16.99 1.26 -18.28
CA SER A 28 -17.84 0.15 -18.69
C SER A 28 -18.34 0.33 -20.13
N GLU A 29 -17.48 0.02 -21.09
CA GLU A 29 -17.81 0.00 -22.51
C GLU A 29 -18.06 -1.45 -22.98
N GLY A 30 -19.33 -1.81 -23.25
CA GLY A 30 -19.71 -3.12 -23.79
C GLY A 30 -20.18 -4.14 -22.74
N LYS A 31 -20.17 -5.45 -23.12
CA LYS A 31 -20.68 -6.57 -22.28
C LYS A 31 -19.61 -7.41 -21.59
N THR A 32 -18.35 -7.31 -22.02
CA THR A 32 -17.24 -8.14 -21.52
C THR A 32 -16.15 -7.24 -20.97
N HIS A 33 -15.73 -7.47 -19.73
CA HIS A 33 -14.69 -6.70 -19.06
C HIS A 33 -13.62 -7.64 -18.52
N CYS A 34 -12.37 -7.19 -18.54
CA CYS A 34 -11.26 -7.90 -17.93
C CYS A 34 -11.39 -7.86 -16.41
N GLU A 35 -11.25 -9.01 -15.73
CA GLU A 35 -11.29 -9.07 -14.27
C GLU A 35 -10.23 -8.17 -13.64
N GLU A 36 -9.05 -8.05 -14.25
CA GLU A 36 -7.96 -7.20 -13.74
C GLU A 36 -8.35 -5.72 -13.76
N CYS A 37 -8.98 -5.22 -14.84
CA CYS A 37 -9.53 -3.86 -14.89
C CYS A 37 -10.56 -3.63 -13.78
N LEU A 38 -11.50 -4.56 -13.60
CA LEU A 38 -12.52 -4.46 -12.57
C LEU A 38 -11.92 -4.48 -11.15
N ARG A 39 -10.78 -5.15 -10.93
CA ARG A 39 -10.08 -5.16 -9.65
C ARG A 39 -9.25 -3.91 -9.40
N LEU A 40 -8.85 -3.20 -10.46
CA LEU A 40 -8.13 -1.95 -10.37
C LEU A 40 -9.06 -0.76 -10.20
N ASP A 41 -10.32 -0.85 -10.62
CA ASP A 41 -11.27 0.25 -10.54
C ASP A 41 -11.33 0.88 -9.13
N GLY A 42 -11.19 2.21 -9.07
CA GLY A 42 -11.11 3.01 -7.86
C GLY A 42 -9.81 2.88 -7.05
N CYS A 43 -8.85 2.05 -7.45
CA CYS A 43 -7.57 1.92 -6.75
C CYS A 43 -6.69 3.15 -6.99
N TRP A 44 -5.94 3.54 -5.96
CA TRP A 44 -5.08 4.72 -6.03
C TRP A 44 -3.60 4.32 -6.10
N PHE A 45 -2.81 5.06 -6.86
CA PHE A 45 -1.38 4.87 -6.98
C PHE A 45 -0.67 6.22 -7.06
N GLN A 46 0.60 6.25 -6.69
CA GLN A 46 1.44 7.33 -7.20
C GLN A 46 1.58 7.12 -8.70
N GLU A 47 1.54 8.20 -9.48
CA GLU A 47 1.53 8.14 -10.94
C GLU A 47 2.68 7.28 -11.50
N GLU A 48 3.89 7.48 -10.99
CA GLU A 48 5.10 6.73 -11.39
C GLU A 48 5.14 5.27 -10.88
N LYS A 49 4.20 4.90 -10.00
CA LYS A 49 4.11 3.58 -9.35
C LYS A 49 2.79 2.88 -9.66
N ALA A 50 2.01 3.38 -10.62
CA ALA A 50 0.81 2.72 -11.10
C ALA A 50 1.16 1.54 -12.02
N PRO A 51 0.30 0.52 -12.12
CA PRO A 51 0.40 -0.45 -13.20
C PRO A 51 0.39 0.25 -14.56
N PRO A 52 1.03 -0.32 -15.61
CA PRO A 52 1.01 0.28 -16.94
C PRO A 52 -0.43 0.54 -17.41
N CYS A 53 -0.71 1.71 -17.97
CA CYS A 53 -2.01 2.02 -18.54
C CYS A 53 -1.83 2.50 -19.98
N PRO A 54 -2.37 1.80 -21.00
CA PRO A 54 -3.14 0.55 -20.90
C PRO A 54 -2.27 -0.66 -20.50
N HIS A 55 -2.81 -1.62 -19.71
CA HIS A 55 -2.07 -2.85 -19.34
C HIS A 55 -2.34 -4.05 -20.26
N HIS A 56 -3.37 -3.99 -21.12
CA HIS A 56 -3.67 -5.02 -22.10
C HIS A 56 -4.33 -4.41 -23.35
N PRO A 57 -4.38 -5.14 -24.49
CA PRO A 57 -5.10 -4.70 -25.68
C PRO A 57 -6.56 -4.35 -25.37
N PHE A 58 -7.09 -3.30 -26.01
CA PHE A 58 -8.47 -2.83 -25.84
C PHE A 58 -8.85 -2.48 -24.38
N CYS A 59 -7.86 -2.11 -23.55
CA CYS A 59 -8.13 -1.55 -22.25
C CYS A 59 -8.71 -0.14 -22.40
N HIS A 60 -9.89 0.08 -21.81
CA HIS A 60 -10.55 1.38 -21.76
C HIS A 60 -10.47 1.99 -20.35
N CYS A 61 -9.45 1.65 -19.55
CA CYS A 61 -9.24 2.30 -18.26
C CYS A 61 -8.46 3.61 -18.42
N THR A 62 -8.66 4.55 -17.50
CA THR A 62 -7.88 5.79 -17.40
C THR A 62 -7.21 5.93 -16.04
N LEU A 63 -6.18 6.77 -15.98
CA LEU A 63 -5.53 7.20 -14.75
C LEU A 63 -5.90 8.67 -14.52
N ASP A 64 -6.81 8.92 -13.59
CA ASP A 64 -7.33 10.25 -13.33
C ASP A 64 -6.58 10.87 -12.16
N LEU A 65 -6.00 12.07 -12.34
CA LEU A 65 -5.24 12.74 -11.28
C LEU A 65 -6.12 13.03 -10.05
N ILE A 66 -5.60 12.69 -8.87
CA ILE A 66 -6.23 12.98 -7.58
C ILE A 66 -5.31 13.85 -6.70
N PRO A 67 -5.83 14.89 -6.02
CA PRO A 67 -5.00 15.75 -5.18
C PRO A 67 -4.38 14.98 -4.00
N TYR A 68 -3.10 15.22 -3.72
CA TYR A 68 -2.40 14.60 -2.58
C TYR A 68 -3.14 14.78 -1.24
N ALA A 69 -3.75 15.95 -1.01
CA ALA A 69 -4.53 16.20 0.21
C ALA A 69 -5.72 15.23 0.38
N VAL A 70 -6.38 14.86 -0.73
CA VAL A 70 -7.46 13.85 -0.73
C VAL A 70 -6.87 12.49 -0.38
N VAL A 71 -5.75 12.12 -0.99
CA VAL A 71 -5.07 10.84 -0.70
C VAL A 71 -4.66 10.77 0.77
N PHE A 72 -3.93 11.77 1.26
CA PHE A 72 -3.42 11.81 2.63
C PHE A 72 -4.54 11.68 3.68
N GLY A 73 -5.68 12.33 3.44
CA GLY A 73 -6.84 12.30 4.34
C GLY A 73 -7.63 10.98 4.31
N ASN A 74 -7.55 10.19 3.23
CA ASN A 74 -8.39 9.01 3.04
C ASN A 74 -7.64 7.67 3.02
N VAL A 75 -6.32 7.66 2.81
CA VAL A 75 -5.54 6.42 2.81
C VAL A 75 -5.71 5.69 4.14
N SER A 76 -6.16 4.43 4.02
CA SER A 76 -6.40 3.53 5.14
C SER A 76 -5.61 2.24 4.97
N VAL A 77 -5.20 1.68 6.10
CA VAL A 77 -4.48 0.41 6.18
C VAL A 77 -5.30 -0.57 6.99
N TYR A 78 -5.29 -1.83 6.57
CA TYR A 78 -5.99 -2.88 7.28
C TYR A 78 -5.22 -4.19 7.24
N SER A 79 -5.16 -4.88 8.37
CA SER A 79 -4.71 -6.26 8.47
C SER A 79 -5.64 -7.09 9.35
N ASP A 80 -5.88 -8.33 8.94
CA ASP A 80 -6.61 -9.29 9.78
C ASP A 80 -5.68 -9.75 10.92
N TYR A 81 -6.14 -9.70 12.19
CA TYR A 81 -5.36 -10.21 13.33
C TYR A 81 -4.90 -11.66 13.12
N GLY A 82 -5.72 -12.46 12.42
CA GLY A 82 -5.41 -13.81 11.94
C GLY A 82 -4.07 -13.97 11.22
N LYS A 83 -3.53 -12.89 10.63
CA LYS A 83 -2.21 -12.86 9.97
C LYS A 83 -1.06 -12.91 10.98
N PHE A 84 -1.27 -12.44 12.20
CA PHE A 84 -0.28 -12.48 13.26
C PHE A 84 -0.49 -13.74 14.10
N ASP A 85 -1.73 -13.98 14.51
CA ASP A 85 -2.11 -15.12 15.33
C ASP A 85 -3.39 -15.75 14.77
N PRO A 86 -3.36 -17.02 14.28
CA PRO A 86 -2.28 -17.98 14.45
C PRO A 86 -1.23 -17.99 13.32
N TYR A 87 -1.39 -17.18 12.26
CA TYR A 87 -0.54 -17.37 11.07
C TYR A 87 0.94 -17.13 11.35
N LEU A 88 1.36 -15.95 11.80
CA LEU A 88 2.78 -15.65 12.01
C LEU A 88 3.40 -16.45 13.16
N PHE A 89 2.71 -16.54 14.29
CA PHE A 89 3.21 -17.17 15.52
C PHE A 89 2.90 -18.66 15.66
N ASN A 90 2.11 -19.23 14.75
CA ASN A 90 1.76 -20.65 14.74
C ASN A 90 1.21 -21.18 16.08
N THR A 91 0.40 -20.39 16.79
CA THR A 91 -0.17 -20.78 18.10
C THR A 91 -1.08 -22.01 18.03
N THR A 92 -1.65 -22.29 16.86
CA THR A 92 -2.48 -23.49 16.61
C THR A 92 -1.67 -24.71 16.20
N GLY A 93 -0.37 -24.57 15.91
CA GLY A 93 0.47 -25.65 15.39
C GLY A 93 0.19 -26.07 13.95
N LEU A 94 -0.79 -25.44 13.27
CA LEU A 94 -1.22 -25.79 11.92
C LEU A 94 -0.39 -25.14 10.80
N GLN A 95 0.45 -24.15 11.12
CA GLN A 95 1.28 -23.45 10.15
C GLN A 95 2.66 -24.11 10.05
N THR A 96 3.05 -24.54 8.86
CA THR A 96 4.32 -25.28 8.63
C THR A 96 5.43 -24.41 8.06
N HIS A 97 5.23 -23.09 8.01
CA HIS A 97 6.10 -22.18 7.26
C HIS A 97 7.30 -21.60 8.05
N ASN A 98 7.57 -22.10 9.28
CA ASN A 98 8.74 -21.74 10.12
C ASN A 98 8.93 -20.25 10.42
N LYS A 99 7.89 -19.41 10.26
CA LYS A 99 7.98 -17.95 10.47
C LYS A 99 8.06 -17.62 11.96
N GLU A 100 7.39 -18.41 12.77
CA GLU A 100 7.39 -18.33 14.23
C GLU A 100 8.81 -18.46 14.81
N LYS A 101 9.67 -19.27 14.18
CA LYS A 101 11.07 -19.43 14.59
C LYS A 101 11.87 -18.15 14.39
N LEU A 102 11.69 -17.48 13.25
CA LEU A 102 12.37 -16.23 12.93
C LEU A 102 11.98 -15.12 13.91
N PHE A 103 10.68 -14.96 14.16
CA PHE A 103 10.22 -13.93 15.11
C PHE A 103 10.67 -14.23 16.54
N LYS A 104 10.72 -15.51 16.93
CA LYS A 104 11.29 -15.93 18.22
C LYS A 104 12.78 -15.63 18.31
N GLU A 105 13.55 -15.86 17.25
CA GLU A 105 14.97 -15.48 17.16
C GLU A 105 15.19 -13.97 17.24
N TRP A 106 14.15 -13.14 17.10
CA TRP A 106 14.21 -11.69 17.24
C TRP A 106 13.64 -11.20 18.58
N GLY A 107 13.27 -12.13 19.47
CA GLY A 107 12.71 -11.85 20.79
C GLY A 107 11.19 -11.57 20.80
N TYR A 108 10.48 -11.83 19.70
CA TYR A 108 9.04 -11.63 19.61
C TYR A 108 8.26 -12.89 19.96
N THR A 109 7.14 -12.71 20.65
CA THR A 109 6.19 -13.75 21.01
C THR A 109 4.77 -13.35 20.61
N VAL A 110 3.79 -14.25 20.77
CA VAL A 110 2.38 -13.92 20.47
C VAL A 110 1.87 -12.71 21.26
N ASP A 111 2.42 -12.44 22.45
CA ASP A 111 2.07 -11.27 23.25
C ASP A 111 2.39 -9.95 22.53
N ASP A 112 3.30 -10.00 21.56
CA ASP A 112 3.69 -8.85 20.73
C ASP A 112 2.84 -8.71 19.45
N ALA A 113 1.91 -9.64 19.18
CA ALA A 113 1.16 -9.67 17.92
C ALA A 113 0.41 -8.37 17.64
N ARG A 114 -0.19 -7.75 18.67
CA ARG A 114 -0.90 -6.48 18.52
C ARG A 114 0.04 -5.31 18.25
N TRP A 115 1.20 -5.30 18.88
CA TRP A 115 2.22 -4.29 18.63
C TRP A 115 2.79 -4.42 17.21
N LEU A 116 3.13 -5.64 16.79
CA LEU A 116 3.59 -5.92 15.42
C LEU A 116 2.54 -5.52 14.38
N GLN A 117 1.26 -5.80 14.65
CA GLN A 117 0.16 -5.38 13.79
C GLN A 117 0.16 -3.86 13.61
N ALA A 118 0.13 -3.11 14.72
CA ALA A 118 0.12 -1.65 14.69
C ALA A 118 1.36 -1.07 13.98
N GLU A 119 2.54 -1.63 14.24
CA GLU A 119 3.79 -1.12 13.68
C GLU A 119 3.90 -1.39 12.17
N ILE A 120 3.49 -2.57 11.70
CA ILE A 120 3.44 -2.90 10.27
C ILE A 120 2.39 -2.05 9.55
N GLU A 121 1.22 -1.82 10.15
CA GLU A 121 0.19 -0.94 9.60
C GLU A 121 0.66 0.52 9.51
N ARG A 122 1.31 1.03 10.56
CA ARG A 122 1.89 2.38 10.60
C ARG A 122 2.90 2.58 9.47
N GLN A 123 3.90 1.69 9.36
CA GLN A 123 4.90 1.77 8.29
C GLN A 123 4.29 1.51 6.91
N GLY A 124 3.32 0.61 6.78
CA GLY A 124 2.58 0.35 5.55
C GLY A 124 1.92 1.61 5.02
N ARG A 125 1.23 2.36 5.89
CA ARG A 125 0.59 3.63 5.53
C ARG A 125 1.61 4.67 5.08
N GLU A 126 2.64 4.88 5.88
CA GLU A 126 3.68 5.89 5.62
C GLU A 126 4.39 5.63 4.29
N ARG A 127 4.81 4.38 4.05
CA ARG A 127 5.56 4.00 2.86
C ARG A 127 4.70 3.97 1.61
N TYR A 128 3.42 3.63 1.72
CA TYR A 128 2.48 3.75 0.60
C TYR A 128 2.28 5.22 0.20
N LEU A 129 2.05 6.11 1.17
CA LEU A 129 1.92 7.55 0.93
C LEU A 129 3.19 8.18 0.32
N SER A 130 4.36 7.70 0.72
CA SER A 130 5.65 8.18 0.24
C SER A 130 6.16 7.45 -1.00
N GLY A 131 5.42 6.51 -1.59
CA GLY A 131 5.82 5.80 -2.81
C GLY A 131 6.92 4.75 -2.61
N GLN A 132 7.23 4.41 -1.36
CA GLN A 132 8.24 3.43 -0.97
C GLN A 132 7.67 2.00 -1.01
N TYR A 133 7.12 1.64 -2.17
CA TYR A 133 6.64 0.30 -2.47
C TYR A 133 7.07 -0.14 -3.87
N GLU A 134 7.06 -1.44 -4.07
CA GLU A 134 7.30 -2.09 -5.36
C GLU A 134 6.01 -2.74 -5.85
N LEU A 135 5.72 -2.60 -7.14
CA LEU A 135 4.61 -3.31 -7.75
C LEU A 135 4.90 -4.81 -7.77
N GLY A 136 3.98 -5.58 -7.21
CA GLY A 136 3.95 -7.03 -7.35
C GLY A 136 3.08 -7.46 -8.54
N LYS A 137 2.71 -8.74 -8.53
CA LYS A 137 1.86 -9.33 -9.56
C LYS A 137 0.43 -8.77 -9.54
N LEU A 138 0.00 -8.18 -10.66
CA LEU A 138 -1.40 -7.98 -11.02
C LEU A 138 -2.01 -9.31 -11.46
N ASN A 139 -3.22 -9.62 -10.97
CA ASN A 139 -4.03 -10.73 -11.45
C ASN A 139 -5.51 -10.52 -11.07
N MET A 140 -6.36 -11.56 -11.27
CA MET A 140 -7.78 -11.57 -10.91
C MET A 140 -8.15 -11.18 -9.46
N PHE A 141 -7.18 -11.13 -8.54
CA PHE A 141 -7.40 -10.69 -7.16
C PHE A 141 -7.10 -9.20 -6.95
N GLY A 142 -6.46 -8.53 -7.92
CA GLY A 142 -6.06 -7.12 -7.90
C GLY A 142 -4.55 -6.91 -7.85
N GLN A 143 -4.15 -5.66 -7.72
CA GLN A 143 -2.75 -5.25 -7.68
C GLN A 143 -2.12 -5.56 -6.31
N ARG A 144 -1.01 -6.28 -6.33
CA ARG A 144 -0.15 -6.48 -5.14
C ARG A 144 0.92 -5.41 -5.07
N ILE A 145 1.28 -4.98 -3.86
CA ILE A 145 2.46 -4.16 -3.63
C ILE A 145 3.29 -4.76 -2.49
N ASN A 146 4.61 -4.57 -2.57
CA ASN A 146 5.55 -4.98 -1.55
C ASN A 146 6.06 -3.74 -0.83
N ILE A 147 6.01 -3.77 0.51
CA ILE A 147 6.51 -2.70 1.36
C ILE A 147 7.54 -3.30 2.31
N ARG A 148 8.76 -2.76 2.30
CA ARG A 148 9.76 -3.12 3.30
C ARG A 148 9.38 -2.48 4.63
N VAL A 149 9.48 -3.20 5.74
CA VAL A 149 9.27 -2.67 7.09
C VAL A 149 10.50 -2.95 7.93
N THR A 150 10.72 -2.17 8.98
CA THR A 150 11.88 -2.25 9.86
C THR A 150 11.43 -2.25 11.31
N ILE A 151 11.75 -3.29 12.07
CA ILE A 151 11.41 -3.40 13.50
C ILE A 151 12.68 -3.61 14.34
N PRO A 152 12.74 -3.12 15.59
CA PRO A 152 13.85 -3.40 16.49
C PRO A 152 13.91 -4.88 16.86
N ARG A 153 15.09 -5.37 17.23
CA ARG A 153 15.24 -6.62 17.98
C ARG A 153 14.75 -6.43 19.41
N LYS A 154 14.02 -7.42 19.96
CA LYS A 154 13.68 -7.45 21.39
C LYS A 154 14.69 -8.23 22.22
N ASP A 155 15.47 -9.10 21.58
CA ASP A 155 16.47 -9.98 22.20
C ASP A 155 17.89 -9.41 22.21
N GLY A 156 18.10 -8.22 21.66
CA GLY A 156 19.44 -7.63 21.52
C GLY A 156 19.43 -6.26 20.85
N PHE A 157 20.56 -5.90 20.24
CA PHE A 157 20.74 -4.61 19.56
C PHE A 157 20.49 -4.71 18.05
N GLY A 158 19.98 -3.62 17.49
CA GLY A 158 19.81 -3.42 16.04
C GLY A 158 18.39 -3.67 15.55
N ASP A 159 18.21 -3.39 14.25
CA ASP A 159 16.91 -3.47 13.58
C ASP A 159 16.92 -4.60 12.54
N ILE A 160 15.74 -5.14 12.29
CA ILE A 160 15.48 -6.15 11.28
C ILE A 160 14.56 -5.55 10.24
N SER A 161 14.95 -5.67 8.97
CA SER A 161 14.12 -5.26 7.85
C SER A 161 13.66 -6.44 7.02
N PHE A 162 12.37 -6.49 6.66
CA PHE A 162 11.78 -7.54 5.84
C PHE A 162 10.65 -6.99 4.96
N VAL A 163 10.22 -7.77 3.96
CA VAL A 163 9.16 -7.38 3.03
C VAL A 163 7.81 -7.84 3.54
N THR A 164 6.81 -6.97 3.43
CA THR A 164 5.40 -7.24 3.68
C THR A 164 4.63 -7.12 2.36
N GLY A 165 3.69 -8.04 2.13
CA GLY A 165 2.88 -8.07 0.91
C GLY A 165 1.48 -7.53 1.16
N TRP A 166 1.08 -6.55 0.36
CA TRP A 166 -0.20 -5.85 0.46
C TRP A 166 -0.99 -5.97 -0.83
N MET A 167 -2.29 -5.78 -0.74
CA MET A 167 -3.19 -5.61 -1.87
C MET A 167 -3.75 -4.21 -1.86
N VAL A 168 -3.64 -3.52 -2.99
CA VAL A 168 -4.28 -2.22 -3.18
C VAL A 168 -5.77 -2.45 -3.41
N LYS A 169 -6.58 -1.65 -2.73
CA LYS A 169 -8.03 -1.65 -2.78
C LYS A 169 -8.53 -0.27 -3.18
N PRO A 170 -9.80 -0.17 -3.61
CA PRO A 170 -10.38 1.10 -3.98
C PRO A 170 -10.31 2.14 -2.85
N ASN A 171 -10.34 3.42 -3.20
CA ASN A 171 -10.39 4.55 -2.27
C ASN A 171 -9.18 4.65 -1.31
N GLY A 172 -7.99 4.32 -1.82
CA GLY A 172 -6.73 4.48 -1.08
C GLY A 172 -6.52 3.46 0.05
N GLN A 173 -7.31 2.40 0.12
CA GLN A 173 -7.10 1.33 1.09
C GLN A 173 -5.99 0.38 0.64
N ILE A 174 -5.11 -0.04 1.56
CA ILE A 174 -4.24 -1.20 1.36
C ILE A 174 -4.50 -2.26 2.44
N LYS A 175 -4.60 -3.53 2.01
CA LYS A 175 -4.83 -4.68 2.90
C LYS A 175 -3.58 -5.56 2.99
N LEU A 176 -3.13 -5.86 4.20
CA LEU A 176 -2.02 -6.79 4.42
C LEU A 176 -2.45 -8.22 4.05
N ASN A 177 -1.77 -8.81 3.08
CA ASN A 177 -1.98 -10.20 2.68
C ASN A 177 -0.95 -11.12 3.32
N THR A 178 0.31 -10.67 3.39
CA THR A 178 1.44 -11.45 3.88
C THR A 178 2.27 -10.59 4.84
N PRO A 179 2.23 -10.85 6.16
CA PRO A 179 3.00 -10.10 7.16
C PRO A 179 4.50 -10.33 7.08
N TYR A 180 4.94 -11.34 6.32
CA TYR A 180 6.34 -11.65 6.06
C TYR A 180 6.48 -12.39 4.73
N GLY A 181 6.94 -11.68 3.70
CA GLY A 181 7.54 -12.23 2.49
C GLY A 181 9.05 -12.27 2.66
N GLY A 182 9.72 -13.26 2.06
CA GLY A 182 11.16 -13.47 2.19
C GLY A 182 12.02 -12.25 1.82
N LYS A 183 13.34 -12.37 2.01
CA LYS A 183 14.32 -11.29 1.81
C LYS A 183 14.32 -10.69 0.41
#